data_AF-A0A0D2Y8P4-F1
#
_entry.id   AF-A0A0D2Y8P4-F1
#
_cell.length_a   1.000
_cell.length_b   1.000
_cell.length_c   1.000
_cell.angle_alpha   90.00
_cell.angle_beta   90.00
_cell.angle_gamma   90.00
#
_symmetry.space_group_name_H-M   'P 1'
#
loop_
_entity.id
_entity.type
_entity.pdbx_description
1 polymer ?
#
loop_
_entity_poly.entity_id
_entity_poly.type
_entity_poly.pdbx_seq_one_letter_code
_entity_poly.pdbx_strand_id
1 'polypeptide(L)'
;MIKNLEIQVHDQMELIARHEETIRRDERIKSQLEAEVLKLTEKCKEAEELRDQATEWKHKAEDLEKKANTAERYKQKLESQQHLVKEVQNLQYEKTELQDQIKILLEDQDRGTRTRKAEDELTKMITQSEQHLWDERSQKNQLIKDIAALEDEVIRLRARQSHDENFIKDLQEQLESGGAAQSAEPGALGVAGNLEDELNDAATEDGQPSQVNLPLELSRLKAENDLLRSTVGSGDTAPLRRELDEEKRQRAHLQKNYNDIFEKHAVLHDQMEALINNMTGEGTKAFLNIKQSLLQCEFELEQSKKREKDLSVQVADQGRELLAAKAQLSALDKEGADALKELKSADVTIISSLKSELDYTREQLSYTIAERDAQQTQLVDALLTKDKLRKEVEEGRELQDINGTGDAPPDPSKKGELIEKLRARLREIREWSQTKIARRR
;
A
#
# COMPACT_ATOMS: atom_id res chain seq x y z
N MET A 1 -130.04 49.83 -40.81
CA MET A 1 -129.55 48.72 -39.98
C MET A 1 -128.38 48.00 -40.65
N ILE A 2 -128.54 47.50 -41.89
CA ILE A 2 -127.46 46.82 -42.64
C ILE A 2 -126.22 47.70 -42.87
N LYS A 3 -126.38 48.94 -43.36
CA LYS A 3 -125.26 49.88 -43.58
C LYS A 3 -124.43 50.22 -42.33
N ASN A 4 -125.04 50.25 -41.15
CA ASN A 4 -124.32 50.55 -39.91
C ASN A 4 -123.47 49.36 -39.45
N LEU A 5 -123.95 48.13 -39.69
CA LEU A 5 -123.18 46.91 -39.45
C LEU A 5 -122.00 46.79 -40.42
N GLU A 6 -122.19 47.18 -41.70
CA GLU A 6 -121.11 47.20 -42.70
C GLU A 6 -119.98 48.18 -42.31
N ILE A 7 -120.33 49.39 -41.83
CA ILE A 7 -119.35 50.37 -41.33
C ILE A 7 -118.63 49.83 -40.09
N GLN A 8 -119.36 49.26 -39.13
CA GLN A 8 -118.77 48.70 -37.92
C GLN A 8 -117.83 47.51 -38.21
N VAL A 9 -118.16 46.65 -39.16
CA VAL A 9 -117.30 45.56 -39.62
C VAL A 9 -116.06 46.11 -40.32
N HIS A 10 -116.19 47.15 -41.15
CA HIS A 10 -115.05 47.80 -41.80
C HIS A 10 -114.09 48.44 -40.78
N ASP A 11 -114.62 49.16 -39.78
CA ASP A 11 -113.84 49.76 -38.70
C ASP A 11 -113.11 48.69 -37.87
N GLN A 12 -113.78 47.56 -37.61
CA GLN A 12 -113.16 46.41 -36.94
C GLN A 12 -112.06 45.76 -37.79
N MET A 13 -112.27 45.62 -39.10
CA MET A 13 -111.24 45.10 -40.01
C MET A 13 -110.03 46.02 -40.10
N GLU A 14 -110.23 47.34 -40.13
CA GLU A 14 -109.14 48.32 -40.11
C GLU A 14 -108.39 48.29 -38.77
N LEU A 15 -109.12 48.13 -37.66
CA LEU A 15 -108.53 47.96 -36.33
C LEU A 15 -107.72 46.66 -36.23
N ILE A 16 -108.22 45.55 -36.77
CA ILE A 16 -107.48 44.28 -36.85
C ILE A 16 -106.22 44.46 -37.69
N ALA A 17 -106.30 45.11 -38.87
CA ALA A 17 -105.14 45.36 -39.72
C ALA A 17 -104.05 46.19 -39.02
N ARG A 18 -104.43 47.22 -38.25
CA ARG A 18 -103.49 48.03 -37.45
C ARG A 18 -102.86 47.22 -36.31
N HIS A 19 -103.63 46.36 -35.64
CA HIS A 19 -103.10 45.47 -34.61
C HIS A 19 -102.16 44.42 -35.21
N GLU A 20 -102.52 43.80 -36.33
CA GLU A 20 -101.66 42.84 -37.05
C GLU A 20 -100.36 43.50 -37.52
N GLU A 21 -100.41 44.71 -38.06
CA GLU A 21 -99.21 45.45 -38.43
C GLU A 21 -98.33 45.75 -37.21
N THR A 22 -98.94 46.04 -36.06
CA THR A 22 -98.22 46.26 -34.81
C THR A 22 -97.58 44.99 -34.29
N ILE A 23 -98.30 43.86 -34.30
CA ILE A 23 -97.75 42.55 -33.96
C ILE A 23 -96.57 42.21 -34.89
N ARG A 24 -96.70 42.40 -36.21
CA ARG A 24 -95.60 42.17 -37.16
C ARG A 24 -94.39 43.07 -36.89
N ARG A 25 -94.61 44.33 -36.47
CA ARG A 25 -93.52 45.23 -36.08
C ARG A 25 -92.84 44.75 -34.80
N ASP A 26 -93.61 44.37 -33.79
CA ASP A 26 -93.11 43.88 -32.51
C ASP A 26 -92.36 42.54 -32.67
N GLU A 27 -92.85 41.63 -33.52
CA GLU A 27 -92.17 40.38 -33.85
C GLU A 27 -90.81 40.61 -34.53
N ARG A 28 -90.71 41.61 -35.43
CA ARG A 28 -89.43 41.99 -36.05
C ARG A 28 -88.46 42.55 -35.02
N ILE A 29 -88.93 43.45 -34.15
CA ILE A 29 -88.11 44.05 -33.08
C ILE A 29 -87.65 42.95 -32.12
N LYS A 30 -88.55 42.05 -31.73
CA LYS A 30 -88.23 40.91 -30.86
C LYS A 30 -87.17 40.02 -31.49
N SER A 31 -87.31 39.66 -32.77
CA SER A 31 -86.31 38.86 -33.49
C SER A 31 -84.94 39.57 -33.59
N GLN A 32 -84.92 40.88 -33.79
CA GLN A 32 -83.69 41.67 -33.79
C GLN A 32 -83.02 41.70 -32.41
N LEU A 33 -83.81 41.92 -31.36
CA LEU A 33 -83.31 41.89 -29.98
C LEU A 33 -82.81 40.49 -29.59
N GLU A 34 -83.50 39.43 -29.99
CA GLU A 34 -83.05 38.05 -29.78
C GLU A 34 -81.71 37.78 -30.49
N ALA A 35 -81.55 38.25 -31.73
CA ALA A 35 -80.29 38.13 -32.46
C ALA A 35 -79.15 38.94 -31.81
N GLU A 36 -79.45 40.13 -31.29
CA GLU A 36 -78.47 40.96 -30.58
C GLU A 36 -78.09 40.35 -29.23
N VAL A 37 -79.05 39.80 -28.48
CA VAL A 37 -78.80 39.06 -27.24
C VAL A 37 -77.90 37.85 -27.52
N LEU A 38 -78.18 37.06 -28.56
CA LEU A 38 -77.31 35.94 -28.94
C LEU A 38 -75.89 36.42 -29.25
N LYS A 39 -75.75 37.47 -30.06
CA LYS A 39 -74.44 38.04 -30.39
C LYS A 39 -73.69 38.59 -29.17
N LEU A 40 -74.39 39.25 -28.25
CA LEU A 40 -73.80 39.75 -27.01
C LEU A 40 -73.40 38.60 -26.10
N THR A 41 -74.20 37.53 -26.01
CA THR A 41 -73.83 36.35 -25.21
C THR A 41 -72.60 35.64 -25.76
N GLU A 42 -72.44 35.55 -27.08
CA GLU A 42 -71.24 34.98 -27.71
C GLU A 42 -70.00 35.84 -27.42
N LYS A 43 -70.11 37.17 -27.59
CA LYS A 43 -69.02 38.08 -27.22
C LYS A 43 -68.66 38.04 -25.73
N CYS A 44 -69.64 37.87 -24.85
CA CYS A 44 -69.38 37.70 -23.41
C CYS A 44 -68.57 36.43 -23.15
N LYS A 45 -68.88 35.31 -23.82
CA LYS A 45 -68.10 34.07 -23.73
C LYS A 45 -66.67 34.25 -24.24
N GLU A 46 -66.49 34.87 -25.41
CA GLU A 46 -65.15 35.17 -25.95
C GLU A 46 -64.35 36.08 -25.00
N ALA A 47 -65.00 37.06 -24.38
CA ALA A 47 -64.36 37.95 -23.41
C ALA A 47 -63.98 37.22 -22.10
N GLU A 48 -64.76 36.22 -21.68
CA GLU A 48 -64.43 35.33 -20.56
C GLU A 48 -63.24 34.43 -20.91
N GLU A 49 -63.23 33.80 -22.08
CA GLU A 49 -62.11 32.97 -22.55
C GLU A 49 -60.80 33.75 -22.68
N LEU A 50 -60.85 34.97 -23.24
CA LEU A 50 -59.68 35.85 -23.32
C LEU A 50 -59.19 36.30 -21.93
N ARG A 51 -60.11 36.49 -20.97
CA ARG A 51 -59.75 36.82 -19.59
C ARG A 51 -59.04 35.64 -18.93
N ASP A 52 -59.55 34.43 -19.10
CA ASP A 52 -58.93 33.22 -18.56
C ASP A 52 -57.53 33.02 -19.15
N GLN A 53 -57.38 33.14 -20.48
CA GLN A 53 -56.08 33.10 -21.14
C GLN A 53 -55.12 34.18 -20.60
N ALA A 54 -55.60 35.42 -20.40
CA ALA A 54 -54.78 36.49 -19.85
C ALA A 54 -54.29 36.17 -18.42
N THR A 55 -55.14 35.54 -17.58
CA THR A 55 -54.72 35.09 -16.24
C THR A 55 -53.69 33.96 -16.30
N GLU A 56 -53.86 32.99 -17.21
CA GLU A 56 -52.87 31.92 -17.41
C GLU A 56 -51.53 32.47 -17.88
N TRP A 57 -51.52 33.40 -18.84
CA TRP A 57 -50.30 34.04 -19.32
C TRP A 57 -49.61 34.84 -18.21
N LYS A 58 -50.38 35.51 -17.37
CA LYS A 58 -49.85 36.21 -16.19
C LYS A 58 -49.20 35.23 -15.21
N HIS A 59 -49.85 34.11 -14.88
CA HIS A 59 -49.26 33.10 -14.01
C HIS A 59 -48.00 32.47 -14.62
N LYS A 60 -48.01 32.16 -15.92
CA LYS A 60 -46.82 31.68 -16.64
C LYS A 60 -45.67 32.69 -16.61
N ALA A 61 -45.97 33.98 -16.74
CA ALA A 61 -44.97 35.05 -16.65
C ALA A 61 -44.37 35.14 -15.23
N GLU A 62 -45.20 35.09 -14.19
CA GLU A 62 -44.76 35.08 -12.79
C GLU A 62 -43.86 33.86 -12.48
N ASP A 63 -44.18 32.68 -13.01
CA ASP A 63 -43.37 31.49 -12.84
C ASP A 63 -42.03 31.57 -13.56
N LEU A 64 -42.00 32.15 -14.77
CA LEU A 64 -40.76 32.42 -15.49
C LEU A 64 -39.89 33.46 -14.76
N GLU A 65 -40.50 34.49 -14.18
CA GLU A 65 -39.79 35.49 -13.37
C GLU A 65 -39.17 34.86 -12.12
N LYS A 66 -39.91 34.00 -11.40
CA LYS A 66 -39.36 33.23 -10.27
C LYS A 66 -38.18 32.37 -10.71
N LYS A 67 -38.30 31.65 -11.83
CA LYS A 67 -37.19 30.84 -12.39
C LYS A 67 -35.97 31.70 -12.74
N ALA A 68 -36.16 32.85 -13.39
CA ALA A 68 -35.09 33.78 -13.70
C ALA A 68 -34.39 34.28 -12.43
N ASN A 69 -35.16 34.63 -11.39
CA ASN A 69 -34.62 35.06 -10.09
C ASN A 69 -33.83 33.94 -9.39
N THR A 70 -34.28 32.68 -9.47
CA THR A 70 -33.51 31.55 -8.94
C THR A 70 -32.20 31.35 -9.71
N ALA A 71 -32.23 31.44 -11.05
CA ALA A 71 -31.05 31.32 -11.90
C ALA A 71 -30.01 32.42 -11.61
N GLU A 72 -30.44 33.67 -11.44
CA GLU A 72 -29.53 34.77 -11.10
C GLU A 72 -28.90 34.59 -9.72
N ARG A 73 -29.66 34.08 -8.73
CA ARG A 73 -29.10 33.73 -7.42
C ARG A 73 -28.04 32.62 -7.51
N TYR A 74 -28.27 31.59 -8.32
CA TYR A 74 -27.27 30.53 -8.54
C TYR A 74 -26.01 31.08 -9.22
N LYS A 75 -26.17 31.94 -10.22
CA LYS A 75 -25.06 32.61 -10.90
C LYS A 75 -24.26 33.48 -9.92
N GLN A 76 -24.92 34.32 -9.13
CA GLN A 76 -24.24 35.15 -8.12
C GLN A 76 -23.51 34.30 -7.08
N LYS A 77 -24.11 33.17 -6.64
CA LYS A 77 -23.44 32.23 -5.73
C LYS A 77 -22.20 31.61 -6.40
N LEU A 78 -22.28 31.25 -7.67
CA LEU A 78 -21.14 30.70 -8.43
C LEU A 78 -20.02 31.74 -8.58
N GLU A 79 -20.35 32.97 -8.93
CA GLU A 79 -19.39 34.09 -9.02
C GLU A 79 -18.73 34.35 -7.66
N SER A 80 -19.52 34.35 -6.58
CA SER A 80 -18.99 34.49 -5.23
C SER A 80 -18.05 33.35 -4.84
N GLN A 81 -18.17 32.16 -5.44
CA GLN A 81 -17.30 31.02 -5.19
C GLN A 81 -16.06 30.97 -6.11
N GLN A 82 -15.95 31.86 -7.11
CA GLN A 82 -14.84 31.85 -8.06
C GLN A 82 -13.48 32.13 -7.39
N HIS A 83 -13.44 32.92 -6.31
CA HIS A 83 -12.20 33.16 -5.57
C HIS A 83 -11.67 31.88 -4.89
N LEU A 84 -12.55 31.01 -4.38
CA LEU A 84 -12.18 29.73 -3.79
C LEU A 84 -11.52 28.82 -4.83
N VAL A 85 -12.02 28.83 -6.07
CA VAL A 85 -11.39 28.05 -7.15
C VAL A 85 -9.96 28.53 -7.43
N LYS A 86 -9.73 29.85 -7.43
CA LYS A 86 -8.38 30.41 -7.60
C LYS A 86 -7.47 30.08 -6.41
N GLU A 87 -7.99 30.15 -5.19
CA GLU A 87 -7.26 29.78 -3.98
C GLU A 87 -6.87 28.30 -4.00
N VAL A 88 -7.78 27.41 -4.38
CA VAL A 88 -7.48 25.97 -4.56
C VAL A 88 -6.39 25.75 -5.61
N GLN A 89 -6.44 26.47 -6.73
CA GLN A 89 -5.37 26.39 -7.74
C GLN A 89 -4.03 26.88 -7.20
N ASN A 90 -4.00 28.01 -6.49
CA ASN A 90 -2.78 28.53 -5.89
C ASN A 90 -2.20 27.56 -4.86
N LEU A 91 -3.03 27.01 -3.97
CA LEU A 91 -2.61 26.00 -3.00
C LEU A 91 -2.09 24.72 -3.66
N GLN A 92 -2.64 24.35 -4.83
CA GLN A 92 -2.11 23.23 -5.62
C GLN A 92 -0.72 23.54 -6.16
N TYR A 93 -0.49 24.76 -6.69
CA TYR A 93 0.84 25.18 -7.15
C TYR A 93 1.87 25.23 -6.01
N GLU A 94 1.51 25.83 -4.88
CA GLU A 94 2.38 25.89 -3.69
C GLU A 94 2.70 24.48 -3.18
N LYS A 95 1.72 23.58 -3.15
CA LYS A 95 1.95 22.18 -2.79
C LYS A 95 2.95 21.50 -3.72
N THR A 96 2.81 21.67 -5.04
CA THR A 96 3.75 21.07 -6.00
C THR A 96 5.15 21.64 -5.83
N GLU A 97 5.28 22.95 -5.62
CA GLU A 97 6.57 23.60 -5.39
C GLU A 97 7.24 23.10 -4.11
N LEU A 98 6.49 22.99 -3.01
CA LEU A 98 7.00 22.44 -1.76
C LEU A 98 7.40 20.98 -1.88
N GLN A 99 6.65 20.18 -2.65
CA GLN A 99 7.02 18.78 -2.94
C GLN A 99 8.34 18.68 -3.71
N ASP A 100 8.56 19.55 -4.70
CA ASP A 100 9.81 19.61 -5.44
C ASP A 100 10.99 20.06 -4.56
N GLN A 101 10.78 21.05 -3.69
CA GLN A 101 11.79 21.48 -2.71
C GLN A 101 12.17 20.34 -1.74
N ILE A 102 11.19 19.59 -1.23
CA ILE A 102 11.44 18.42 -0.37
C ILE A 102 12.29 17.38 -1.11
N LYS A 103 11.99 17.12 -2.38
CA LYS A 103 12.77 16.18 -3.20
C LYS A 103 14.24 16.60 -3.32
N ILE A 104 14.50 17.88 -3.60
CA ILE A 104 15.85 18.42 -3.69
C ILE A 104 16.59 18.28 -2.35
N LEU A 105 15.93 18.60 -1.23
CA LEU A 105 16.53 18.46 0.10
C LEU A 105 16.86 17.02 0.46
N LEU A 106 16.03 16.05 0.04
CA LEU A 106 16.30 14.63 0.23
C LEU A 106 17.50 14.17 -0.60
N GLU A 107 17.62 14.61 -1.85
CA GLU A 107 18.77 14.32 -2.71
C GLU A 107 20.08 14.89 -2.11
N ASP A 108 20.02 16.10 -1.54
CA ASP A 108 21.14 16.73 -0.85
C ASP A 108 21.51 15.99 0.44
N GLN A 109 20.53 15.55 1.22
CA GLN A 109 20.76 14.74 2.41
C GLN A 109 21.44 13.41 2.04
N ASP A 110 20.94 12.72 1.01
CA ASP A 110 21.53 11.47 0.53
C ASP A 110 22.98 11.68 0.07
N ARG A 111 23.26 12.76 -0.67
CA ARG A 111 24.62 13.15 -1.04
C ARG A 111 25.49 13.37 0.19
N GLY A 112 24.99 14.10 1.20
CA GLY A 112 25.69 14.34 2.46
C GLY A 112 25.97 13.05 3.26
N THR A 113 25.07 12.07 3.24
CA THR A 113 25.32 10.78 3.90
C THR A 113 26.41 9.97 3.18
N ARG A 114 26.47 10.02 1.84
CA ARG A 114 27.52 9.35 1.06
C ARG A 114 28.89 9.98 1.32
N THR A 115 28.97 11.32 1.34
CA THR A 115 30.23 12.00 1.64
C THR A 115 30.70 11.69 3.05
N ARG A 116 29.79 11.69 4.03
CA ARG A 116 30.12 11.35 5.42
C ARG A 116 30.64 9.92 5.58
N LYS A 117 30.03 8.95 4.90
CA LYS A 117 30.54 7.55 4.88
C LYS A 117 31.96 7.47 4.30
N ALA A 118 32.23 8.19 3.21
CA ALA A 118 33.57 8.25 2.63
C ALA A 118 34.59 8.90 3.58
N GLU A 119 34.20 9.95 4.31
CA GLU A 119 35.03 10.58 5.35
C GLU A 119 35.32 9.61 6.52
N ASP A 120 34.34 8.84 6.96
CA ASP A 120 34.51 7.83 8.01
C ASP A 120 35.50 6.71 7.57
N GLU A 121 35.39 6.26 6.31
CA GLU A 121 36.32 5.27 5.72
C GLU A 121 37.76 5.82 5.61
N LEU A 122 37.92 7.07 5.14
CA LEU A 122 39.22 7.73 5.09
C LEU A 122 39.83 7.87 6.49
N THR A 123 39.03 8.24 7.49
CA THR A 123 39.47 8.34 8.88
C THR A 123 39.93 6.99 9.43
N LYS A 124 39.21 5.90 9.09
CA LYS A 124 39.61 4.55 9.45
C LYS A 124 40.93 4.14 8.79
N MET A 125 41.14 4.46 7.51
CA MET A 125 42.42 4.18 6.84
C MET A 125 43.58 4.97 7.45
N ILE A 126 43.37 6.24 7.78
CA ILE A 126 44.39 7.08 8.45
C ILE A 126 44.77 6.46 9.79
N THR A 127 43.80 6.17 10.66
CA THR A 127 44.06 5.59 11.99
C THR A 127 44.77 4.23 11.91
N GLN A 128 44.40 3.38 10.95
CA GLN A 128 45.11 2.12 10.70
C GLN A 128 46.55 2.34 10.25
N SER A 129 46.78 3.28 9.34
CA SER A 129 48.13 3.61 8.88
C SER A 129 49.01 4.21 9.98
N GLU A 130 48.43 5.01 10.87
CA GLU A 130 49.11 5.57 12.04
C GLU A 130 49.49 4.48 13.05
N GLN A 131 48.58 3.51 13.27
CA GLN A 131 48.86 2.35 14.12
C GLN A 131 50.01 1.50 13.53
N HIS A 132 49.98 1.19 12.24
CA HIS A 132 51.07 0.47 11.58
C HIS A 132 52.41 1.22 11.71
N LEU A 133 52.42 2.55 11.54
CA LEU A 133 53.62 3.36 11.74
C LEU A 133 54.13 3.30 13.18
N TRP A 134 53.24 3.23 14.17
CA TRP A 134 53.61 3.09 15.57
C TRP A 134 54.23 1.71 15.86
N ASP A 135 53.63 0.64 15.34
CA ASP A 135 54.14 -0.73 15.47
C ASP A 135 55.53 -0.89 14.84
N GLU A 136 55.72 -0.37 13.61
CA GLU A 136 57.01 -0.36 12.91
C GLU A 136 58.08 0.42 13.68
N ARG A 137 57.72 1.57 14.26
CA ARG A 137 58.64 2.34 15.12
C ARG A 137 59.00 1.56 16.39
N SER A 138 58.04 0.86 16.98
CA SER A 138 58.26 0.03 18.16
C SER A 138 59.21 -1.14 17.85
N GLN A 139 58.96 -1.85 16.74
CA GLN A 139 59.83 -2.94 16.26
C GLN A 139 61.24 -2.45 15.95
N LYS A 140 61.37 -1.30 15.26
CA LYS A 140 62.67 -0.67 15.01
C LYS A 140 63.42 -0.40 16.32
N ASN A 141 62.75 0.17 17.32
CA ASN A 141 63.36 0.43 18.62
C ASN A 141 63.78 -0.85 19.35
N GLN A 142 63.01 -1.93 19.21
CA GLN A 142 63.38 -3.23 19.79
C GLN A 142 64.63 -3.80 19.10
N LEU A 143 64.69 -3.80 17.77
CA LEU A 143 65.86 -4.26 17.01
C LEU A 143 67.11 -3.44 17.35
N ILE A 144 66.99 -2.13 17.56
CA ILE A 144 68.12 -1.29 17.99
C ILE A 144 68.65 -1.75 19.35
N LYS A 145 67.79 -2.11 20.31
CA LYS A 145 68.21 -2.63 21.61
C LYS A 145 68.89 -3.99 21.49
N ASP A 146 68.36 -4.87 20.66
CA ASP A 146 68.92 -6.21 20.43
C ASP A 146 70.29 -6.13 19.76
N ILE A 147 70.47 -5.22 18.79
CA ILE A 147 71.77 -4.94 18.17
C ILE A 147 72.78 -4.45 19.22
N ALA A 148 72.41 -3.49 20.07
CA ALA A 148 73.30 -2.99 21.12
C ALA A 148 73.71 -4.12 22.09
N ALA A 149 72.77 -5.00 22.47
CA ALA A 149 73.07 -6.15 23.32
C ALA A 149 74.02 -7.17 22.66
N LEU A 150 73.85 -7.42 21.36
CA LEU A 150 74.76 -8.28 20.59
C LEU A 150 76.15 -7.65 20.44
N GLU A 151 76.23 -6.34 20.23
CA GLU A 151 77.49 -5.61 20.19
C GLU A 151 78.26 -5.73 21.52
N ASP A 152 77.57 -5.57 22.65
CA ASP A 152 78.15 -5.77 24.00
C ASP A 152 78.65 -7.21 24.21
N GLU A 153 77.89 -8.21 23.77
CA GLU A 153 78.28 -9.62 23.85
C GLU A 153 79.50 -9.93 22.97
N VAL A 154 79.57 -9.37 21.76
CA VAL A 154 80.74 -9.47 20.88
C VAL A 154 81.97 -8.84 21.55
N ILE A 155 81.82 -7.68 22.18
CA ILE A 155 82.90 -7.03 22.93
C ILE A 155 83.38 -7.94 24.06
N ARG A 156 82.47 -8.54 24.82
CA ARG A 156 82.78 -9.48 25.90
C ARG A 156 83.51 -10.72 25.41
N LEU A 157 83.05 -11.32 24.31
CA LEU A 157 83.68 -12.50 23.70
C LEU A 157 85.06 -12.16 23.14
N ARG A 158 85.23 -11.00 22.50
CA ARG A 158 86.56 -10.53 22.06
C ARG A 158 87.51 -10.29 23.23
N ALA A 159 87.03 -9.73 24.33
CA ALA A 159 87.84 -9.54 25.53
C ALA A 159 88.26 -10.89 26.14
N ARG A 160 87.34 -11.87 26.18
CA ARG A 160 87.64 -13.25 26.60
C ARG A 160 88.64 -13.92 25.67
N GLN A 161 88.43 -13.84 24.36
CA GLN A 161 89.35 -14.40 23.37
C GLN A 161 90.73 -13.77 23.50
N SER A 162 90.84 -12.45 23.65
CA SER A 162 92.11 -11.76 23.86
C SER A 162 92.82 -12.22 25.14
N HIS A 163 92.07 -12.39 26.23
CA HIS A 163 92.58 -12.97 27.47
C HIS A 163 93.08 -14.41 27.26
N ASP A 164 92.28 -15.26 26.63
CA ASP A 164 92.61 -16.66 26.35
C ASP A 164 93.81 -16.77 25.39
N GLU A 165 93.92 -15.90 24.38
CA GLU A 165 95.08 -15.81 23.48
C GLU A 165 96.35 -15.39 24.22
N ASN A 166 96.26 -14.43 25.14
CA ASN A 166 97.41 -14.04 25.97
C ASN A 166 97.82 -15.17 26.92
N PHE A 167 96.85 -15.84 27.54
CA PHE A 167 97.11 -17.01 28.38
C PHE A 167 97.74 -18.18 27.58
N ILE A 168 97.27 -18.43 26.36
CA ILE A 168 97.87 -19.41 25.46
C ILE A 168 99.27 -18.99 25.07
N LYS A 169 99.53 -17.71 24.79
CA LYS A 169 100.90 -17.22 24.53
C LYS A 169 101.81 -17.44 25.74
N ASP A 170 101.35 -17.15 26.95
CA ASP A 170 102.10 -17.42 28.18
C ASP A 170 102.39 -18.93 28.35
N LEU A 171 101.41 -19.78 28.07
CA LEU A 171 101.58 -21.24 28.08
C LEU A 171 102.51 -21.72 26.96
N GLN A 172 102.45 -21.12 25.77
CA GLN A 172 103.34 -21.40 24.66
C GLN A 172 104.76 -20.95 24.97
N GLU A 173 104.96 -19.84 25.68
CA GLU A 173 106.27 -19.40 26.20
C GLU A 173 106.79 -20.39 27.29
N GLN A 174 105.90 -20.96 28.10
CA GLN A 174 106.20 -22.07 29.02
C GLN A 174 106.49 -23.41 28.30
N LEU A 175 105.89 -23.64 27.13
CA LEU A 175 106.13 -24.82 26.28
C LEU A 175 107.35 -24.64 25.38
N GLU A 176 107.71 -23.42 24.97
CA GLU A 176 108.98 -23.09 24.31
C GLU A 176 110.17 -23.24 25.28
N SER A 177 109.91 -23.24 26.59
CA SER A 177 110.83 -23.68 27.65
C SER A 177 110.66 -25.15 28.08
N GLY A 178 109.76 -25.92 27.46
CA GLY A 178 109.54 -27.33 27.74
C GLY A 178 108.75 -28.00 26.61
N GLY A 179 109.46 -28.59 25.65
CA GLY A 179 108.93 -28.89 24.31
C GLY A 179 108.01 -30.11 24.11
N ALA A 180 107.44 -30.12 22.88
CA ALA A 180 106.86 -31.19 22.05
C ALA A 180 105.43 -31.70 22.39
N ALA A 181 104.40 -31.43 21.55
CA ALA A 181 103.90 -32.19 20.36
C ALA A 181 102.99 -33.40 20.76
N GLN A 182 101.89 -33.83 20.09
CA GLN A 182 101.30 -33.66 18.76
C GLN A 182 99.95 -34.46 18.67
N SER A 183 99.05 -34.13 17.72
CA SER A 183 98.18 -35.04 16.90
C SER A 183 97.02 -35.85 17.57
N ALA A 184 95.90 -36.29 16.95
CA ALA A 184 95.21 -36.14 15.66
C ALA A 184 93.79 -36.80 15.75
N GLU A 185 92.88 -36.47 14.82
CA GLU A 185 91.56 -37.08 14.45
C GLU A 185 91.60 -38.61 14.12
N PRO A 186 90.49 -39.43 14.06
CA PRO A 186 89.58 -39.50 12.86
C PRO A 186 88.15 -40.17 12.94
N GLY A 187 87.34 -39.91 11.88
CA GLY A 187 86.47 -40.87 11.13
C GLY A 187 85.07 -41.24 11.68
N ALA A 188 84.10 -41.85 10.95
CA ALA A 188 83.75 -42.02 9.53
C ALA A 188 82.38 -42.80 9.45
N LEU A 189 81.69 -42.75 8.29
CA LEU A 189 80.75 -43.75 7.69
C LEU A 189 79.24 -43.78 7.99
N GLY A 190 78.41 -43.85 6.92
CA GLY A 190 77.39 -44.90 6.79
C GLY A 190 76.09 -44.68 5.96
N VAL A 191 76.02 -45.25 4.74
CA VAL A 191 74.95 -46.12 4.12
C VAL A 191 73.57 -45.48 3.73
N ALA A 192 73.18 -45.33 2.43
CA ALA A 192 72.43 -46.23 1.50
C ALA A 192 71.17 -46.90 2.12
N GLY A 193 69.96 -46.98 1.57
CA GLY A 193 69.42 -47.07 0.20
C GLY A 193 68.48 -48.30 0.15
N ASN A 194 67.21 -48.15 -0.30
CA ASN A 194 66.43 -49.10 -1.14
C ASN A 194 64.90 -48.87 -1.07
N LEU A 195 64.37 -48.34 -2.17
CA LEU A 195 62.99 -48.48 -2.64
C LEU A 195 63.03 -49.46 -3.82
N GLU A 196 62.69 -50.72 -3.62
CA GLU A 196 62.46 -51.67 -4.73
C GLU A 196 61.82 -52.96 -4.22
N ASP A 197 60.61 -52.93 -3.61
CA ASP A 197 59.88 -54.20 -3.37
C ASP A 197 58.36 -54.14 -3.05
N GLU A 198 57.61 -53.15 -3.55
CA GLU A 198 56.12 -53.19 -3.42
C GLU A 198 55.42 -52.92 -4.76
N LEU A 199 55.95 -53.56 -5.81
CA LEU A 199 55.29 -53.71 -7.10
C LEU A 199 54.76 -55.14 -7.22
N ASN A 200 53.62 -55.42 -6.58
CA ASN A 200 52.91 -56.68 -6.78
C ASN A 200 51.41 -56.51 -6.51
N ASP A 201 50.65 -56.27 -7.58
CA ASP A 201 49.28 -56.80 -7.70
C ASP A 201 48.77 -56.64 -9.14
N ALA A 202 49.10 -57.64 -9.94
CA ALA A 202 48.40 -57.96 -11.17
C ALA A 202 48.17 -59.48 -11.18
N ALA A 203 46.94 -59.93 -10.96
CA ALA A 203 46.45 -61.21 -11.49
C ALA A 203 44.99 -61.46 -11.06
N THR A 204 44.03 -61.23 -11.95
CA THR A 204 43.04 -62.28 -12.29
C THR A 204 42.39 -61.98 -13.64
N GLU A 205 42.97 -62.59 -14.68
CA GLU A 205 42.32 -63.32 -15.79
C GLU A 205 40.96 -63.94 -15.38
N ASP A 206 40.00 -64.32 -16.22
CA ASP A 206 39.71 -64.27 -17.66
C ASP A 206 38.28 -64.87 -17.80
N GLY A 207 37.64 -64.74 -18.97
CA GLY A 207 36.75 -65.82 -19.44
C GLY A 207 35.32 -65.50 -19.85
N GLN A 208 35.16 -64.73 -20.94
CA GLN A 208 34.32 -65.07 -22.12
C GLN A 208 32.75 -65.22 -21.98
N PRO A 209 31.98 -65.27 -23.10
CA PRO A 209 30.91 -64.30 -23.39
C PRO A 209 29.48 -64.91 -23.42
N SER A 210 28.44 -64.06 -23.48
CA SER A 210 27.02 -64.32 -23.90
C SER A 210 25.88 -63.94 -22.92
N GLN A 211 26.01 -62.94 -22.04
CA GLN A 211 24.89 -62.46 -21.21
C GLN A 211 24.87 -60.93 -20.93
N VAL A 212 25.26 -60.10 -21.90
CA VAL A 212 25.48 -58.66 -21.62
C VAL A 212 24.20 -57.80 -21.56
N ASN A 213 23.00 -58.29 -21.90
CA ASN A 213 21.82 -57.39 -21.99
C ASN A 213 20.69 -57.58 -20.98
N LEU A 214 20.75 -58.57 -20.08
CA LEU A 214 19.67 -58.80 -19.12
C LEU A 214 19.58 -57.76 -17.97
N PRO A 215 20.70 -57.29 -17.37
CA PRO A 215 20.64 -56.33 -16.26
C PRO A 215 20.17 -54.93 -16.69
N LEU A 216 20.56 -54.50 -17.89
CA LEU A 216 20.19 -53.21 -18.47
C LEU A 216 18.72 -53.17 -18.90
N GLU A 217 18.19 -54.28 -19.43
CA GLU A 217 16.79 -54.39 -19.82
C GLU A 217 15.85 -54.48 -18.59
N LEU A 218 16.27 -55.19 -17.53
CA LEU A 218 15.56 -55.18 -16.24
C LEU A 218 15.55 -53.79 -15.59
N SER A 219 16.66 -53.06 -15.68
CA SER A 219 16.75 -51.67 -15.20
C SER A 219 15.83 -50.75 -16.01
N ARG A 220 15.81 -50.91 -17.34
CA ARG A 220 14.92 -50.13 -18.24
C ARG A 220 13.45 -50.43 -18.00
N LEU A 221 13.06 -51.70 -17.87
CA LEU A 221 11.68 -52.11 -17.62
C LEU A 221 11.20 -51.71 -16.22
N LYS A 222 12.08 -51.70 -15.21
CA LYS A 222 11.77 -51.15 -13.88
C LYS A 222 11.56 -49.63 -13.93
N ALA A 223 12.45 -48.90 -14.62
CA ALA A 223 12.31 -47.45 -14.80
C ALA A 223 11.03 -47.10 -15.57
N GLU A 224 10.64 -47.91 -16.57
CA GLU A 224 9.40 -47.74 -17.33
C GLU A 224 8.16 -48.05 -16.47
N ASN A 225 8.20 -49.08 -15.62
CA ASN A 225 7.11 -49.38 -14.67
C ASN A 225 6.93 -48.27 -13.61
N ASP A 226 8.04 -47.73 -13.11
CA ASP A 226 8.03 -46.64 -12.13
C ASP A 226 7.51 -45.33 -12.77
N LEU A 227 7.85 -45.08 -14.03
CA LEU A 227 7.32 -43.95 -14.80
C LEU A 227 5.81 -44.10 -15.09
N LEU A 228 5.35 -45.29 -15.45
CA LEU A 228 3.93 -45.54 -15.69
C LEU A 228 3.12 -45.46 -14.39
N ARG A 229 3.68 -45.92 -13.26
CA ARG A 229 3.07 -45.76 -11.92
C ARG A 229 3.00 -44.30 -11.48
N SER A 230 4.01 -43.48 -11.77
CA SER A 230 3.99 -42.06 -11.44
C SER A 230 3.03 -41.26 -12.35
N THR A 231 2.91 -41.65 -13.61
CA THR A 231 2.08 -40.94 -14.60
C THR A 231 0.60 -41.29 -14.49
N VAL A 232 0.24 -42.54 -14.13
CA VAL A 232 -1.16 -43.00 -14.05
C VAL A 232 -1.77 -42.79 -12.64
N GLY A 233 -0.96 -42.65 -11.60
CA GLY A 233 -1.42 -42.48 -10.21
C GLY A 233 -1.66 -41.03 -9.75
N SER A 234 -1.24 -40.03 -10.53
CA SER A 234 -1.29 -38.62 -10.14
C SER A 234 -2.13 -37.81 -11.13
N GLY A 235 -3.44 -37.97 -11.05
CA GLY A 235 -4.33 -36.89 -11.46
C GLY A 235 -4.00 -35.67 -10.61
N ASP A 236 -3.48 -34.64 -11.27
CA ASP A 236 -2.75 -33.45 -10.77
C ASP A 236 -3.56 -32.56 -9.80
N THR A 237 -4.02 -33.14 -8.69
CA THR A 237 -4.88 -32.53 -7.68
C THR A 237 -4.12 -32.16 -6.41
N ALA A 238 -2.89 -32.65 -6.26
CA ALA A 238 -1.95 -32.25 -5.22
C ALA A 238 -1.62 -30.74 -5.26
N PRO A 239 -1.34 -30.10 -6.41
CA PRO A 239 -1.13 -28.65 -6.45
C PRO A 239 -2.38 -27.87 -6.05
N LEU A 240 -3.56 -28.25 -6.56
CA LEU A 240 -4.84 -27.59 -6.24
C LEU A 240 -5.22 -27.74 -4.76
N ARG A 241 -4.91 -28.87 -4.12
CA ARG A 241 -5.11 -29.05 -2.67
C ARG A 241 -4.15 -28.19 -1.86
N ARG A 242 -2.90 -28.07 -2.30
CA ARG A 242 -1.91 -27.22 -1.66
C ARG A 242 -2.30 -25.74 -1.77
N GLU A 243 -2.78 -25.33 -2.94
CA GLU A 243 -3.28 -23.98 -3.20
C GLU A 243 -4.56 -23.67 -2.40
N LEU A 244 -5.47 -24.64 -2.26
CA LEU A 244 -6.66 -24.50 -1.41
C LEU A 244 -6.33 -24.39 0.08
N ASP A 245 -5.36 -25.17 0.56
CA ASP A 245 -4.91 -25.11 1.96
C ASP A 245 -4.13 -23.82 2.24
N GLU A 246 -3.41 -23.30 1.25
CA GLU A 246 -2.73 -22.01 1.30
C GLU A 246 -3.75 -20.86 1.34
N GLU A 247 -4.74 -20.84 0.46
CA GLU A 247 -5.86 -19.89 0.48
C GLU A 247 -6.62 -19.91 1.80
N LYS A 248 -6.85 -21.09 2.40
CA LYS A 248 -7.48 -21.20 3.71
C LYS A 248 -6.62 -20.62 4.83
N ARG A 249 -5.30 -20.87 4.81
CA ARG A 249 -4.37 -20.24 5.77
C ARG A 249 -4.35 -18.73 5.62
N GLN A 250 -4.34 -18.25 4.38
CA GLN A 250 -4.38 -16.82 4.09
C GLN A 250 -5.69 -16.20 4.58
N ARG A 251 -6.85 -16.78 4.28
CA ARG A 251 -8.14 -16.29 4.79
C ARG A 251 -8.23 -16.30 6.31
N ALA A 252 -7.77 -17.36 6.96
CA ALA A 252 -7.75 -17.43 8.43
C ALA A 252 -6.83 -16.36 9.03
N HIS A 253 -5.70 -16.10 8.39
CA HIS A 253 -4.77 -15.05 8.80
C HIS A 253 -5.36 -13.65 8.59
N LEU A 254 -5.97 -13.36 7.44
CA LEU A 254 -6.65 -12.10 7.19
C LEU A 254 -7.80 -11.87 8.17
N GLN A 255 -8.61 -12.89 8.45
CA GLN A 255 -9.70 -12.80 9.41
C GLN A 255 -9.17 -12.54 10.82
N LYS A 256 -8.09 -13.21 11.22
CA LYS A 256 -7.43 -12.95 12.50
C LYS A 256 -6.90 -11.51 12.56
N ASN A 257 -6.22 -11.04 11.52
CA ASN A 257 -5.68 -9.69 11.48
C ASN A 257 -6.79 -8.62 11.50
N TYR A 258 -7.89 -8.85 10.78
CA TYR A 258 -9.07 -8.01 10.84
C TYR A 258 -9.65 -7.96 12.26
N ASN A 259 -9.81 -9.11 12.92
CA ASN A 259 -10.29 -9.18 14.29
C ASN A 259 -9.35 -8.47 15.26
N ASP A 260 -8.04 -8.67 15.14
CA ASP A 260 -7.03 -8.03 15.99
C ASP A 260 -7.05 -6.50 15.82
N ILE A 261 -7.18 -6.00 14.58
CA ILE A 261 -7.29 -4.56 14.30
C ILE A 261 -8.61 -4.01 14.83
N PHE A 262 -9.71 -4.73 14.62
CA PHE A 262 -11.03 -4.32 15.08
C PHE A 262 -11.10 -4.27 16.61
N GLU A 263 -10.57 -5.28 17.29
CA GLU A 263 -10.51 -5.33 18.76
C GLU A 263 -9.64 -4.20 19.31
N LYS A 264 -8.44 -3.98 18.73
CA LYS A 264 -7.59 -2.83 19.11
C LYS A 264 -8.29 -1.50 18.90
N HIS A 265 -8.98 -1.33 17.77
CA HIS A 265 -9.70 -0.10 17.47
C HIS A 265 -10.89 0.10 18.41
N ALA A 266 -11.67 -0.95 18.70
CA ALA A 266 -12.79 -0.90 19.63
C ALA A 266 -12.31 -0.56 21.05
N VAL A 267 -11.27 -1.23 21.54
CA VAL A 267 -10.67 -0.94 22.86
C VAL A 267 -10.12 0.48 22.92
N LEU A 268 -9.42 0.94 21.87
CA LEU A 268 -8.87 2.30 21.82
C LEU A 268 -9.97 3.36 21.72
N HIS A 269 -11.07 3.06 21.01
CA HIS A 269 -12.25 3.93 20.95
C HIS A 269 -12.93 4.05 22.32
N ASP A 270 -13.17 2.92 22.99
CA ASP A 270 -13.75 2.90 24.34
C ASP A 270 -12.84 3.61 25.35
N GLN A 271 -11.51 3.45 25.24
CA GLN A 271 -10.54 4.16 26.05
C GLN A 271 -10.53 5.67 25.76
N MET A 272 -10.61 6.07 24.49
CA MET A 272 -10.73 7.48 24.12
C MET A 272 -12.03 8.09 24.63
N GLU A 273 -13.14 7.39 24.50
CA GLU A 273 -14.45 7.86 24.96
C GLU A 273 -14.50 7.96 26.49
N ALA A 274 -13.92 6.98 27.20
CA ALA A 274 -13.76 7.04 28.65
C ALA A 274 -12.84 8.19 29.10
N LEU A 275 -11.77 8.48 28.36
CA LEU A 275 -10.88 9.61 28.64
C LEU A 275 -11.54 10.95 28.33
N ILE A 276 -12.26 11.08 27.22
CA ILE A 276 -13.00 12.29 26.85
C ILE A 276 -14.10 12.59 27.87
N ASN A 277 -14.82 11.56 28.33
CA ASN A 277 -15.90 11.70 29.31
C ASN A 277 -15.39 11.98 30.74
N ASN A 278 -14.15 11.60 31.07
CA ASN A 278 -13.55 11.84 32.40
C ASN A 278 -12.65 13.07 32.50
N MET A 279 -12.44 13.83 31.42
CA MET A 279 -11.51 14.96 31.44
C MET A 279 -12.21 16.31 31.46
N THR A 280 -12.00 17.05 32.56
CA THR A 280 -12.14 18.51 32.61
C THR A 280 -10.97 19.16 31.83
N GLY A 281 -11.12 20.42 31.40
CA GLY A 281 -10.29 21.07 30.36
C GLY A 281 -8.76 21.09 30.53
N GLU A 282 -8.20 20.73 31.70
CA GLU A 282 -6.75 20.48 31.87
C GLU A 282 -6.32 19.11 31.34
N GLY A 283 -7.19 18.10 31.45
CA GLY A 283 -6.96 16.77 30.90
C GLY A 283 -6.83 16.79 29.38
N THR A 284 -7.60 17.64 28.68
CA THR A 284 -7.54 17.76 27.22
C THR A 284 -6.14 18.16 26.73
N LYS A 285 -5.43 19.01 27.47
CA LYS A 285 -4.04 19.39 27.16
C LYS A 285 -3.05 18.25 27.41
N ALA A 286 -3.22 17.51 28.52
CA ALA A 286 -2.39 16.34 28.80
C ALA A 286 -2.57 15.24 27.74
N PHE A 287 -3.80 15.00 27.29
CA PHE A 287 -4.09 14.05 26.21
C PHE A 287 -3.49 14.46 24.87
N LEU A 288 -3.54 15.75 24.51
CA LEU A 288 -2.89 16.24 23.29
C LEU A 288 -1.37 16.02 23.34
N ASN A 289 -0.74 16.27 24.49
CA ASN A 289 0.69 16.01 24.67
C ASN A 289 1.03 14.52 24.60
N ILE A 290 0.21 13.64 25.21
CA ILE A 290 0.39 12.19 25.12
C ILE A 290 0.22 11.71 23.69
N LYS A 291 -0.79 12.21 22.96
CA LYS A 291 -1.01 11.89 21.55
C LYS A 291 0.19 12.32 20.69
N GLN A 292 0.73 13.52 20.94
CA GLN A 292 1.91 14.00 20.23
C GLN A 292 3.15 13.15 20.54
N SER A 293 3.35 12.76 21.80
CA SER A 293 4.42 11.86 22.21
C SER A 293 4.28 10.46 21.62
N LEU A 294 3.05 9.95 21.50
CA LEU A 294 2.76 8.64 20.89
C LEU A 294 3.12 8.65 19.40
N LEU A 295 2.66 9.67 18.66
CA LEU A 295 3.00 9.84 17.24
C LEU A 295 4.51 9.96 17.02
N GLN A 296 5.20 10.69 17.89
CA GLN A 296 6.66 10.80 17.85
C GLN A 296 7.33 9.44 18.10
N CYS A 297 6.85 8.68 19.08
CA CYS A 297 7.39 7.36 19.40
C CYS A 297 7.12 6.33 18.28
N GLU A 298 5.94 6.38 17.65
CA GLU A 298 5.62 5.56 16.47
C GLU A 298 6.54 5.88 15.29
N PHE A 299 6.80 7.17 15.03
CA PHE A 299 7.74 7.59 13.99
C PHE A 299 9.17 7.11 14.26
N GLU A 300 9.64 7.26 15.50
CA GLU A 300 10.97 6.78 15.91
C GLU A 300 11.08 5.25 15.82
N LEU A 301 10.01 4.52 16.19
CA LEU A 301 9.93 3.07 16.07
C LEU A 301 10.02 2.62 14.61
N GLU A 302 9.28 3.27 13.70
CA GLU A 302 9.30 2.96 12.27
C GLU A 302 10.69 3.24 11.67
N GLN A 303 11.33 4.34 12.08
CA GLN A 303 12.69 4.67 11.67
C GLN A 303 13.71 3.65 12.20
N SER A 304 13.53 3.17 13.44
CA SER A 304 14.38 2.14 14.03
C SER A 304 14.25 0.81 13.30
N LYS A 305 13.02 0.37 13.00
CA LYS A 305 12.76 -0.84 12.20
C LYS A 305 13.38 -0.78 10.81
N LYS A 306 13.32 0.39 10.16
CA LYS A 306 13.99 0.59 8.87
C LYS A 306 15.50 0.40 8.98
N ARG A 307 16.14 1.04 9.98
CA ARG A 307 17.57 0.87 10.25
C ARG A 307 17.95 -0.58 10.58
N GLU A 308 17.12 -1.27 11.36
CA GLU A 308 17.32 -2.69 11.70
C GLU A 308 17.33 -3.55 10.43
N LYS A 309 16.38 -3.33 9.52
CA LYS A 309 16.32 -4.03 8.23
C LYS A 309 17.55 -3.74 7.37
N ASP A 310 17.95 -2.49 7.26
CA ASP A 310 19.13 -2.07 6.47
C ASP A 310 20.42 -2.70 7.04
N LEU A 311 20.58 -2.69 8.37
CA LEU A 311 21.71 -3.33 9.05
C LEU A 311 21.69 -4.86 8.88
N SER A 312 20.53 -5.49 8.95
CA SER A 312 20.40 -6.94 8.75
C SER A 312 20.85 -7.36 7.36
N VAL A 313 20.51 -6.59 6.32
CA VAL A 313 20.98 -6.84 4.93
C VAL A 313 22.50 -6.66 4.86
N GLN A 314 23.03 -5.58 5.43
CA GLN A 314 24.46 -5.31 5.43
C GLN A 314 25.27 -6.41 6.14
N VAL A 315 24.78 -6.93 7.27
CA VAL A 315 25.41 -8.03 8.00
C VAL A 315 25.38 -9.33 7.18
N ALA A 316 24.30 -9.60 6.45
CA ALA A 316 24.23 -10.75 5.56
C ALA A 316 25.23 -10.64 4.39
N ASP A 317 25.37 -9.45 3.79
CA ASP A 317 26.37 -9.17 2.75
C ASP A 317 27.79 -9.36 3.26
N GLN A 318 28.14 -8.74 4.40
CA GLN A 318 29.46 -8.89 5.02
C GLN A 318 29.74 -10.34 5.41
N GLY A 319 28.72 -11.09 5.86
CA GLY A 319 28.83 -12.51 6.14
C GLY A 319 29.21 -13.33 4.90
N ARG A 320 28.63 -13.01 3.74
CA ARG A 320 28.96 -13.65 2.46
C ARG A 320 30.36 -13.28 1.97
N GLU A 321 30.73 -12.01 2.02
CA GLU A 321 32.08 -11.54 1.65
C GLU A 321 33.16 -12.18 2.51
N LEU A 322 32.93 -12.25 3.82
CA LEU A 322 33.85 -12.90 4.75
C LEU A 322 33.95 -14.40 4.50
N LEU A 323 32.85 -15.06 4.13
CA LEU A 323 32.86 -16.48 3.76
C LEU A 323 33.64 -16.71 2.46
N ALA A 324 33.48 -15.83 1.47
CA ALA A 324 34.24 -15.87 0.23
C ALA A 324 35.75 -15.64 0.47
N ALA A 325 36.12 -14.64 1.26
CA ALA A 325 37.51 -14.35 1.60
C ALA A 325 38.16 -15.49 2.38
N LYS A 326 37.45 -16.10 3.34
CA LYS A 326 37.93 -17.28 4.09
C LYS A 326 38.14 -18.48 3.16
N ALA A 327 37.24 -18.70 2.20
CA ALA A 327 37.37 -19.78 1.23
C ALA A 327 38.58 -19.58 0.31
N GLN A 328 38.81 -18.35 -0.16
CA GLN A 328 40.00 -18.01 -0.97
C GLN A 328 41.30 -18.20 -0.18
N LEU A 329 41.32 -17.81 1.09
CA LEU A 329 42.49 -17.95 1.95
C LEU A 329 42.76 -19.43 2.27
N SER A 330 41.73 -20.22 2.60
CA SER A 330 41.87 -21.67 2.82
C SER A 330 42.26 -22.43 1.55
N ALA A 331 41.81 -21.97 0.38
CA ALA A 331 42.20 -22.55 -0.89
C ALA A 331 43.67 -22.29 -1.23
N LEU A 332 44.27 -21.21 -0.71
CA LEU A 332 45.68 -20.89 -0.90
C LEU A 332 46.61 -21.89 -0.20
N ASP A 333 46.16 -22.42 0.95
CA ASP A 333 46.88 -23.42 1.75
C ASP A 333 46.68 -24.87 1.23
N LYS A 334 45.90 -25.06 0.16
CA LYS A 334 45.55 -26.36 -0.44
C LYS A 334 46.01 -26.42 -1.88
N GLU A 335 46.35 -27.61 -2.39
CA GLU A 335 46.81 -27.79 -3.78
C GLU A 335 45.72 -28.37 -4.69
N GLY A 336 45.62 -27.84 -5.91
CA GLY A 336 44.86 -28.42 -7.01
C GLY A 336 43.37 -28.68 -6.72
N ALA A 337 43.00 -29.96 -6.62
CA ALA A 337 41.61 -30.40 -6.53
C ALA A 337 40.93 -30.02 -5.20
N ASP A 338 41.70 -29.98 -4.10
CA ASP A 338 41.17 -29.67 -2.77
C ASP A 338 40.89 -28.17 -2.59
N ALA A 339 41.72 -27.30 -3.18
CA ALA A 339 41.46 -25.86 -3.27
C ALA A 339 40.16 -25.58 -4.05
N LEU A 340 39.97 -26.27 -5.18
CA LEU A 340 38.77 -26.16 -6.01
C LEU A 340 37.50 -26.65 -5.29
N LYS A 341 37.62 -27.67 -4.44
CA LYS A 341 36.50 -28.21 -3.65
C LYS A 341 36.07 -27.23 -2.56
N GLU A 342 37.02 -26.55 -1.92
CA GLU A 342 36.75 -25.54 -0.89
C GLU A 342 36.09 -24.29 -1.46
N LEU A 343 36.59 -23.77 -2.59
CA LEU A 343 35.96 -22.64 -3.28
C LEU A 343 34.52 -22.97 -3.74
N LYS A 344 34.31 -24.17 -4.31
CA LYS A 344 32.96 -24.60 -4.71
C LYS A 344 32.01 -24.77 -3.54
N SER A 345 32.47 -25.27 -2.39
CA SER A 345 31.59 -25.43 -1.23
C SER A 345 31.15 -24.08 -0.66
N ALA A 346 32.05 -23.09 -0.64
CA ALA A 346 31.75 -21.72 -0.27
C ALA A 346 30.80 -21.02 -1.28
N ASP A 347 31.03 -21.20 -2.58
CA ASP A 347 30.12 -20.66 -3.60
C ASP A 347 28.71 -21.26 -3.48
N VAL A 348 28.61 -22.57 -3.22
CA VAL A 348 27.31 -23.24 -3.03
C VAL A 348 26.57 -22.66 -1.82
N THR A 349 27.26 -22.39 -0.70
CA THR A 349 26.62 -21.80 0.48
C THR A 349 26.20 -20.35 0.22
N ILE A 350 27.03 -19.54 -0.43
CA ILE A 350 26.70 -18.17 -0.84
C ILE A 350 25.49 -18.14 -1.78
N ILE A 351 25.48 -18.99 -2.81
CA ILE A 351 24.36 -19.11 -3.76
C ILE A 351 23.08 -19.53 -3.02
N SER A 352 23.17 -20.47 -2.08
CA SER A 352 22.00 -20.91 -1.29
C SER A 352 21.43 -19.77 -0.42
N SER A 353 22.31 -18.97 0.20
CA SER A 353 21.92 -17.80 1.00
C SER A 353 21.24 -16.75 0.11
N LEU A 354 21.84 -16.39 -1.02
CA LEU A 354 21.28 -15.41 -1.95
C LEU A 354 19.93 -15.87 -2.53
N LYS A 355 19.77 -17.16 -2.83
CA LYS A 355 18.49 -17.74 -3.27
C LYS A 355 17.43 -17.60 -2.19
N SER A 356 17.76 -17.93 -0.93
CA SER A 356 16.80 -17.81 0.18
C SER A 356 16.36 -16.35 0.41
N GLU A 357 17.27 -15.39 0.26
CA GLU A 357 16.95 -13.96 0.38
C GLU A 357 16.10 -13.46 -0.79
N LEU A 358 16.38 -13.95 -2.00
CA LEU A 358 15.60 -13.65 -3.20
C LEU A 358 14.18 -14.25 -3.12
N ASP A 359 14.02 -15.45 -2.57
CA ASP A 359 12.72 -16.06 -2.36
C ASP A 359 11.93 -15.31 -1.27
N TYR A 360 12.59 -14.96 -0.16
CA TYR A 360 11.98 -14.15 0.90
C TYR A 360 11.54 -12.77 0.40
N THR A 361 12.37 -12.06 -0.36
CA THR A 361 12.01 -10.74 -0.91
C THR A 361 10.86 -10.82 -1.93
N ARG A 362 10.80 -11.90 -2.72
CA ARG A 362 9.65 -12.18 -3.60
C ARG A 362 8.37 -12.45 -2.82
N GLU A 363 8.44 -13.21 -1.74
CA GLU A 363 7.29 -13.47 -0.87
C GLU A 363 6.79 -12.17 -0.21
N GLN A 364 7.70 -11.34 0.29
CA GLN A 364 7.37 -10.02 0.84
C GLN A 364 6.73 -9.10 -0.20
N LEU A 365 7.27 -9.07 -1.43
CA LEU A 365 6.69 -8.30 -2.52
C LEU A 365 5.28 -8.79 -2.86
N SER A 366 5.08 -10.11 -2.97
CA SER A 366 3.77 -10.71 -3.20
C SER A 366 2.77 -10.33 -2.09
N TYR A 367 3.22 -10.38 -0.84
CA TYR A 367 2.43 -9.98 0.32
C TYR A 367 2.02 -8.49 0.25
N THR A 368 2.97 -7.58 -0.01
CA THR A 368 2.69 -6.15 -0.13
C THR A 368 1.76 -5.84 -1.31
N ILE A 369 1.92 -6.54 -2.44
CA ILE A 369 1.04 -6.43 -3.60
C ILE A 369 -0.39 -6.81 -3.22
N ALA A 370 -0.58 -7.95 -2.56
CA ALA A 370 -1.88 -8.44 -2.13
C ALA A 370 -2.53 -7.52 -1.09
N GLU A 371 -1.77 -7.01 -0.14
CA GLU A 371 -2.26 -6.05 0.86
C GLU A 371 -2.71 -4.74 0.21
N ARG A 372 -1.94 -4.22 -0.75
CA ARG A 372 -2.31 -3.02 -1.51
C ARG A 372 -3.56 -3.24 -2.37
N ASP A 373 -3.72 -4.40 -3.01
CA ASP A 373 -4.96 -4.74 -3.73
C ASP A 373 -6.17 -4.84 -2.80
N ALA A 374 -5.99 -5.43 -1.62
CA ALA A 374 -7.03 -5.51 -0.60
C ALA A 374 -7.43 -4.12 -0.07
N GLN A 375 -6.44 -3.27 0.25
CA GLN A 375 -6.68 -1.88 0.67
C GLN A 375 -7.37 -1.06 -0.42
N GLN A 376 -6.99 -1.23 -1.69
CA GLN A 376 -7.64 -0.57 -2.81
C GLN A 376 -9.10 -1.02 -2.94
N THR A 377 -9.38 -2.31 -2.78
CA THR A 377 -10.74 -2.86 -2.81
C THR A 377 -11.58 -2.30 -1.65
N GLN A 378 -11.03 -2.30 -0.43
CA GLN A 378 -11.69 -1.72 0.75
C GLN A 378 -11.98 -0.22 0.58
N LEU A 379 -11.06 0.54 0.00
CA LEU A 379 -11.25 1.96 -0.28
C LEU A 379 -12.39 2.18 -1.29
N VAL A 380 -12.43 1.39 -2.37
CA VAL A 380 -13.51 1.44 -3.36
C VAL A 380 -14.86 1.13 -2.69
N ASP A 381 -14.93 0.08 -1.88
CA ASP A 381 -16.14 -0.28 -1.14
C ASP A 381 -16.57 0.82 -0.14
N ALA A 382 -15.62 1.44 0.55
CA ALA A 382 -15.87 2.56 1.46
C ALA A 382 -16.38 3.80 0.70
N LEU A 383 -15.85 4.09 -0.49
CA LEU A 383 -16.34 5.18 -1.33
C LEU A 383 -17.74 4.90 -1.88
N LEU A 384 -18.01 3.66 -2.33
CA LEU A 384 -19.33 3.25 -2.81
C LEU A 384 -20.38 3.29 -1.69
N THR A 385 -20.04 2.85 -0.47
CA THR A 385 -20.94 2.94 0.69
C THR A 385 -21.17 4.38 1.11
N LYS A 386 -20.13 5.24 1.10
CA LYS A 386 -20.27 6.67 1.31
C LYS A 386 -21.18 7.34 0.27
N ASP A 387 -21.07 6.97 -1.00
CA ASP A 387 -21.94 7.50 -2.06
C ASP A 387 -23.40 7.05 -1.89
N LYS A 388 -23.63 5.80 -1.46
CA LYS A 388 -24.98 5.32 -1.08
C LYS A 388 -25.55 6.13 0.08
N LEU A 389 -24.77 6.31 1.15
CA LEU A 389 -25.19 7.11 2.30
C LEU A 389 -25.45 8.57 1.92
N ARG A 390 -24.65 9.16 1.01
CA ARG A 390 -24.93 10.51 0.49
C ARG A 390 -26.26 10.58 -0.24
N LYS A 391 -26.57 9.59 -1.09
CA LYS A 391 -27.87 9.51 -1.77
C LYS A 391 -29.02 9.36 -0.77
N GLU A 392 -28.89 8.48 0.21
CA GLU A 392 -29.90 8.30 1.27
C GLU A 392 -30.11 9.58 2.10
N VAL A 393 -29.04 10.33 2.38
CA VAL A 393 -29.12 11.63 3.07
C VAL A 393 -29.77 12.70 2.20
N GLU A 394 -29.47 12.74 0.90
CA GLU A 394 -30.10 13.68 -0.03
C GLU A 394 -31.59 13.36 -0.20
N GLU A 395 -31.95 12.09 -0.41
CA GLU A 395 -33.33 11.61 -0.45
C GLU A 395 -34.07 11.90 0.88
N GLY A 396 -33.38 11.73 2.02
CA GLY A 396 -33.90 12.08 3.34
C GLY A 396 -34.11 13.58 3.53
N ARG A 397 -33.22 14.43 2.97
CA ARG A 397 -33.35 15.89 2.96
C ARG A 397 -34.46 16.36 2.03
N GLU A 398 -34.60 15.78 0.84
CA GLU A 398 -35.72 16.07 -0.06
C GLU A 398 -37.06 15.76 0.62
N LEU A 399 -37.15 14.66 1.37
CA LEU A 399 -38.32 14.34 2.20
C LEU A 399 -38.54 15.32 3.37
N GLN A 400 -37.47 15.94 3.89
CA GLN A 400 -37.53 16.94 4.96
C GLN A 400 -37.89 18.33 4.42
N ASP A 401 -37.40 18.70 3.25
CA ASP A 401 -37.71 19.95 2.55
C ASP A 401 -39.16 19.96 2.03
N ILE A 402 -39.72 18.79 1.67
CA ILE A 402 -41.17 18.62 1.44
C ILE A 402 -42.00 18.88 2.71
N ASN A 403 -41.41 18.72 3.90
CA ASN A 403 -42.07 18.90 5.20
C ASN A 403 -41.73 20.22 5.92
N GLY A 404 -40.79 21.03 5.45
CA GLY A 404 -40.29 22.13 6.26
C GLY A 404 -39.47 23.17 5.52
N THR A 405 -40.14 24.04 4.75
CA THR A 405 -39.80 25.48 4.70
C THR A 405 -40.98 26.26 4.12
N GLY A 406 -41.73 26.91 4.99
CA GLY A 406 -42.85 27.77 4.62
C GLY A 406 -43.52 28.31 5.87
N ASP A 407 -43.10 29.51 6.26
CA ASP A 407 -43.64 30.33 7.36
C ASP A 407 -45.10 30.72 7.07
N ALA A 408 -46.02 29.78 7.25
CA ALA A 408 -47.47 29.99 7.18
C ALA A 408 -48.18 29.09 8.20
N PRO A 409 -49.27 29.55 8.83
CA PRO A 409 -50.00 28.73 9.80
C PRO A 409 -50.48 27.44 9.10
N PRO A 410 -50.32 26.27 9.73
CA PRO A 410 -50.62 25.00 9.08
C PRO A 410 -52.12 24.88 8.86
N ASP A 411 -52.52 24.81 7.59
CA ASP A 411 -53.88 24.51 7.18
C ASP A 411 -54.28 23.12 7.73
N PRO A 412 -55.26 23.03 8.66
CA PRO A 412 -55.60 21.79 9.36
C PRO A 412 -56.10 20.68 8.44
N SER A 413 -56.58 21.02 7.23
CA SER A 413 -57.00 20.03 6.22
C SER A 413 -55.84 19.17 5.70
N LYS A 414 -54.66 19.76 5.47
CA LYS A 414 -53.51 19.01 4.93
C LYS A 414 -52.87 18.08 5.96
N LYS A 415 -52.90 18.47 7.24
CA LYS A 415 -52.51 17.58 8.35
C LYS A 415 -53.49 16.43 8.51
N GLY A 416 -54.79 16.67 8.30
CA GLY A 416 -55.82 15.62 8.30
C GLY A 416 -55.57 14.55 7.23
N GLU A 417 -55.35 14.97 5.98
CA GLU A 417 -55.06 14.05 4.86
C GLU A 417 -53.76 13.26 5.07
N LEU A 418 -52.72 13.88 5.64
CA LEU A 418 -51.46 13.21 5.94
C LEU A 418 -51.61 12.15 7.04
N ILE A 419 -52.37 12.48 8.09
CA ILE A 419 -52.70 11.53 9.17
C ILE A 419 -53.53 10.36 8.61
N GLU A 420 -54.43 10.61 7.67
CA GLU A 420 -55.24 9.57 7.05
C GLU A 420 -54.42 8.65 6.14
N LYS A 421 -53.49 9.21 5.34
CA LYS A 421 -52.53 8.44 4.53
C LYS A 421 -51.59 7.60 5.41
N LEU A 422 -51.09 8.14 6.53
CA LEU A 422 -50.27 7.39 7.48
C LEU A 422 -51.07 6.26 8.15
N ARG A 423 -52.34 6.50 8.50
CA ARG A 423 -53.26 5.47 9.03
C ARG A 423 -53.61 4.40 8.01
N ALA A 424 -53.71 4.74 6.72
CA ALA A 424 -53.90 3.77 5.65
C ALA A 424 -52.66 2.89 5.47
N ARG A 425 -51.47 3.50 5.42
CA ARG A 425 -50.20 2.77 5.24
C ARG A 425 -49.87 1.87 6.44
N LEU A 426 -50.20 2.30 7.67
CA LEU A 426 -50.07 1.46 8.86
C LEU A 426 -51.06 0.28 8.88
N ARG A 427 -52.25 0.42 8.28
CA ARG A 427 -53.19 -0.69 8.10
C ARG A 427 -52.67 -1.70 7.08
N GLU A 428 -52.17 -1.24 5.93
CA GLU A 428 -51.55 -2.13 4.93
C GLU A 428 -50.37 -2.90 5.51
N ILE A 429 -49.51 -2.26 6.32
CA ILE A 429 -48.37 -2.93 6.95
C ILE A 429 -48.85 -3.98 7.97
N ARG A 430 -49.91 -3.70 8.75
CA ARG A 430 -50.50 -4.69 9.65
C ARG A 430 -51.11 -5.86 8.90
N GLU A 431 -51.86 -5.60 7.84
CA GLU A 431 -52.48 -6.65 7.02
C GLU A 431 -51.41 -7.50 6.33
N TRP A 432 -50.36 -6.88 5.79
CA TRP A 432 -49.23 -7.59 5.21
C TRP A 432 -48.48 -8.44 6.23
N SER A 433 -48.26 -7.90 7.44
CA SER A 433 -47.62 -8.63 8.54
C SER A 433 -48.49 -9.80 9.02
N GLN A 434 -49.80 -9.62 9.17
CA GLN A 434 -50.74 -10.69 9.53
C GLN A 434 -50.82 -11.77 8.44
N THR A 435 -50.82 -11.37 7.16
CA THR A 435 -50.83 -12.31 6.03
C THR A 435 -49.53 -13.12 5.97
N LYS A 436 -48.39 -12.49 6.29
CA LYS A 436 -47.08 -13.15 6.34
C LYS A 436 -46.94 -14.11 7.53
N ILE A 437 -47.57 -13.81 8.66
CA ILE A 437 -47.66 -14.69 9.82
C ILE A 437 -48.60 -15.87 9.56
N ALA A 438 -49.74 -15.63 8.88
CA ALA A 438 -50.68 -16.69 8.51
C ALA A 438 -50.13 -17.67 7.47
N ARG A 439 -49.20 -17.24 6.61
CA ARG A 439 -48.49 -18.13 5.66
C ARG A 439 -47.33 -18.93 6.27
N ARG A 440 -46.96 -18.67 7.52
CA ARG A 440 -45.88 -19.36 8.25
C ARG A 440 -46.38 -20.35 9.30
N ARG A 441 -47.70 -20.42 9.52
CA ARG A 441 -48.38 -21.54 10.18
C ARG A 441 -49.00 -22.42 9.11
#